data_AF-A0AA85IKU0-F1
#
_entry.id   AF-A0AA85IKU0-F1
#
_cell.length_a   1.000
_cell.length_b   1.000
_cell.length_c   1.000
_cell.angle_alpha   90.00
_cell.angle_beta   90.00
_cell.angle_gamma   90.00
#
_symmetry.space_group_name_H-M   'P 1'
#
loop_
_entity.id
_entity.type
_entity.pdbx_description
1 polymer ?
#
loop_
_entity_poly.entity_id
_entity_poly.type
_entity_poly.pdbx_seq_one_letter_code
_entity_poly.pdbx_strand_id
1 'polypeptide(L)'
;MPPKELRSLIQQVADSLPDTIIYDGGHAIYSEDPLPGVTTDPVEREIEIKEPFGRDRLLLKYRIMEVQKVSTSDISHFITNPKATSMNMPQECIRLLDCILKTVSKQSFVSLGRSALFQQTPIKVVMDKLFTIHKGFISSVRPQWKIRVNLDMTCKAYFVSGNLADVMYSKYGDDMVRCSTQMAYDLRKIRVETDKFYKSDDGRAYSRRFTVHGISSLPADRLMIEELNQSVAEYFKRHHHITLKYPELPCVKVDQKREVYMPMELLNILPYQAPNASKADIASEVIRCAAIRPQERFRELENFANNMLKSHPLIKQFGLAIQPRPVEVNARVIQPPTAGFGRSGVQQLTAGSWSTPSFLHPAGEGVEIMWAVLSIPPNQRSHGHVQKVISELPRAASRFGVRFSPRPIVAQCPRGELNRRFEEFSRQGCGFLLLILYDEHFYSSIKRLSDLQMGIRTQCVRARTLDKPNVFPNLLLKLNGKLGGVNWRIPDLIKDSQELVMVFGADVTHPAPTQTHQIRKSVAAVIGSVSPDLMRYGVVIRQQATTEKGNKAAREIIDDMRLSVKELLQVSFHQ
;
A
#
# COMPACT_ATOMS: atom_id res chain seq x y z
N MET A 1 9.01 22.21 -15.50
CA MET A 1 8.29 21.01 -15.98
C MET A 1 8.13 20.00 -14.84
N PRO A 2 6.94 19.41 -14.62
CA PRO A 2 6.73 18.34 -13.66
C PRO A 2 7.68 17.15 -13.91
N PRO A 3 8.21 16.47 -12.85
CA PRO A 3 9.16 15.37 -13.01
C PRO A 3 8.66 14.20 -13.88
N LYS A 4 7.34 13.98 -13.93
CA LYS A 4 6.73 12.91 -14.72
C LYS A 4 6.74 13.22 -16.21
N GLU A 5 6.49 14.47 -16.58
CA GLU A 5 6.57 14.95 -17.97
C GLU A 5 8.02 14.93 -18.45
N LEU A 6 8.95 15.40 -17.62
CA LEU A 6 10.38 15.35 -17.94
C LEU A 6 10.85 13.92 -18.23
N ARG A 7 10.48 12.95 -17.39
CA ARG A 7 10.80 11.53 -17.64
C ARG A 7 10.17 10.98 -18.92
N SER A 8 8.96 11.43 -19.26
CA SER A 8 8.30 11.01 -20.51
C SER A 8 9.02 11.54 -21.75
N LEU A 9 9.64 12.72 -21.65
CA LEU A 9 10.46 13.28 -22.72
C LEU A 9 11.83 12.59 -22.79
N ILE A 10 12.48 12.36 -21.64
CA ILE A 10 13.75 11.61 -21.57
C ILE A 10 13.57 10.19 -22.11
N GLN A 11 12.44 9.54 -21.83
CA GLN A 11 12.14 8.22 -22.40
C GLN A 11 12.12 8.25 -23.94
N GLN A 12 11.52 9.28 -24.54
CA GLN A 12 11.55 9.44 -26.01
C GLN A 12 12.96 9.68 -26.55
N VAL A 13 13.83 10.37 -25.79
CA VAL A 13 15.25 10.47 -26.14
C VAL A 13 15.91 9.10 -26.08
N ALA A 14 15.74 8.37 -24.98
CA ALA A 14 16.30 7.02 -24.83
C ALA A 14 15.83 6.06 -25.94
N ASP A 15 14.56 6.13 -26.33
CA ASP A 15 13.96 5.30 -27.39
C ASP A 15 14.45 5.68 -28.80
N SER A 16 15.08 6.85 -28.99
CA SER A 16 15.65 7.27 -30.28
C SER A 16 17.14 6.92 -30.42
N LEU A 17 17.78 6.46 -29.35
CA LEU A 17 19.16 6.01 -29.36
C LEU A 17 19.25 4.51 -29.72
N PRO A 18 20.44 3.96 -30.04
CA PRO A 18 20.59 2.55 -30.39
C PRO A 18 19.99 1.58 -29.35
N ASP A 19 19.43 0.46 -29.82
CA ASP A 19 18.79 -0.57 -28.99
C ASP A 19 19.74 -1.23 -27.97
N THR A 20 21.05 -1.03 -28.10
CA THR A 20 22.08 -1.50 -27.17
C THR A 20 22.23 -0.62 -25.92
N ILE A 21 21.56 0.53 -25.87
CA ILE A 21 21.61 1.42 -24.70
C ILE A 21 20.66 0.91 -23.60
N ILE A 22 21.12 1.02 -22.36
CA ILE A 22 20.35 0.70 -21.16
C ILE A 22 19.91 2.02 -20.52
N TYR A 23 18.59 2.24 -20.39
CA TYR A 23 18.04 3.42 -19.72
C TYR A 23 17.53 3.10 -18.31
N ASP A 24 17.91 3.93 -17.33
CA ASP A 24 17.56 3.71 -15.92
C ASP A 24 16.14 4.15 -15.52
N GLY A 25 15.36 4.71 -16.46
CA GLY A 25 14.02 5.25 -16.19
C GLY A 25 14.03 6.62 -15.50
N GLY A 26 15.21 7.23 -15.35
CA GLY A 26 15.44 8.51 -14.71
C GLY A 26 16.10 9.50 -15.67
N HIS A 27 17.43 9.53 -15.65
CA HIS A 27 18.25 10.48 -16.41
C HIS A 27 19.59 9.90 -16.87
N ALA A 28 19.90 8.65 -16.50
CA ALA A 28 21.15 8.00 -16.87
C ALA A 28 20.87 6.94 -17.94
N ILE A 29 21.77 6.92 -18.93
CA ILE A 29 21.86 5.88 -19.94
C ILE A 29 23.24 5.22 -19.82
N TYR A 30 23.32 3.94 -20.13
CA TYR A 30 24.56 3.18 -20.13
C TYR A 30 24.76 2.56 -21.51
N SER A 31 25.99 2.62 -22.01
CA SER A 31 26.46 1.95 -23.21
C SER A 31 27.78 1.26 -22.90
N GLU A 32 28.07 0.16 -23.60
CA GLU A 32 29.38 -0.49 -23.52
C GLU A 32 30.44 0.33 -24.24
N ASP A 33 30.14 0.70 -25.49
CA ASP A 33 30.98 1.59 -26.30
C ASP A 33 30.61 3.06 -26.08
N PRO A 34 31.58 3.99 -26.18
CA PRO A 34 31.30 5.43 -26.16
C PRO A 34 30.32 5.81 -27.28
N LEU A 35 29.32 6.63 -26.94
CA LEU A 35 28.36 7.11 -27.93
C LEU A 35 29.04 8.10 -28.89
N PRO A 36 28.83 7.97 -30.22
CA PRO A 36 29.47 8.85 -31.19
C PRO A 36 29.18 10.33 -30.90
N GLY A 37 30.23 11.13 -30.73
CA GLY A 37 30.11 12.57 -30.46
C GLY A 37 29.54 12.93 -29.10
N VAL A 38 29.65 12.04 -28.10
CA VAL A 38 29.39 12.34 -26.68
C VAL A 38 30.72 12.27 -25.95
N THR A 39 31.07 13.33 -25.22
CA THR A 39 32.29 13.42 -24.40
C THR A 39 31.91 13.85 -22.98
N THR A 40 32.91 14.06 -22.12
CA THR A 40 32.71 14.66 -20.79
C THR A 40 32.20 16.10 -20.85
N ASP A 41 32.37 16.77 -21.99
CA ASP A 41 31.76 18.08 -22.21
C ASP A 41 30.34 17.89 -22.72
N PRO A 42 29.35 18.61 -22.17
CA PRO A 42 27.98 18.31 -22.54
C PRO A 42 27.60 18.88 -23.91
N VAL A 43 27.02 18.03 -24.75
CA VAL A 43 26.62 18.33 -26.12
C VAL A 43 25.10 18.52 -26.19
N GLU A 44 24.66 19.55 -26.90
CA GLU A 44 23.25 19.77 -27.21
C GLU A 44 22.86 19.02 -28.50
N ARG A 45 21.70 18.37 -28.48
CA ARG A 45 21.12 17.65 -29.61
C ARG A 45 19.63 17.92 -29.68
N GLU A 46 19.06 17.65 -30.84
CA GLU A 46 17.64 17.80 -31.10
C GLU A 46 17.10 16.52 -31.72
N ILE A 47 15.91 16.10 -31.29
CA ILE A 47 15.14 15.04 -31.94
C ILE A 47 13.73 15.54 -32.23
N GLU A 48 13.16 15.07 -33.34
CA GLU A 48 11.75 15.25 -33.63
C GLU A 48 10.95 14.28 -32.76
N ILE A 49 10.06 14.83 -31.92
CA ILE A 49 9.16 14.03 -31.09
C ILE A 49 7.78 13.99 -31.75
N LYS A 50 7.14 12.82 -31.68
CA LYS A 50 5.77 12.67 -32.16
C LYS A 50 4.84 13.48 -31.26
N GLU A 51 4.36 14.61 -31.77
CA GLU A 51 3.34 15.40 -31.10
C GLU A 51 2.06 14.54 -31.01
N PRO A 52 1.42 14.39 -29.84
CA PRO A 52 0.25 13.54 -29.70
C PRO A 52 -0.92 13.93 -30.63
N PHE A 53 -0.94 15.18 -31.09
CA PHE A 53 -2.04 15.77 -31.85
C PHE A 53 -1.68 16.00 -33.34
N GLY A 54 -0.47 15.62 -33.78
CA GLY A 54 0.01 15.79 -35.16
C GLY A 54 0.00 17.23 -35.68
N ARG A 55 -0.08 18.24 -34.82
CA ARG A 55 -0.30 19.64 -35.22
C ARG A 55 0.97 20.36 -35.65
N ASP A 56 2.08 20.08 -35.00
CA ASP A 56 3.38 20.72 -35.24
C ASP A 56 4.54 19.72 -35.22
N ARG A 57 5.61 20.03 -35.96
CA ARG A 57 6.92 19.40 -35.79
C ARG A 57 7.54 19.87 -34.47
N LEU A 58 7.32 19.12 -33.39
CA LEU A 58 7.95 19.41 -32.11
C LEU A 58 9.39 18.90 -32.09
N LEU A 59 10.33 19.82 -31.90
CA LEU A 59 11.73 19.51 -31.64
C LEU A 59 11.98 19.49 -30.13
N LEU A 60 12.47 18.35 -29.64
CA LEU A 60 12.96 18.23 -28.27
C LEU A 60 14.46 18.47 -28.26
N LYS A 61 14.88 19.60 -27.70
CA LYS A 61 16.29 19.87 -27.40
C LYS A 61 16.68 19.17 -26.10
N TYR A 62 17.81 18.48 -26.10
CA TYR A 62 18.34 17.80 -24.92
C TYR A 62 19.87 17.91 -24.86
N ARG A 63 20.41 17.72 -23.65
CA ARG A 63 21.85 17.75 -23.38
C ARG A 63 22.31 16.36 -22.95
N ILE A 64 23.42 15.89 -23.52
CA ILE A 64 24.01 14.57 -23.24
C ILE A 64 25.51 14.70 -23.00
N MET A 65 26.05 13.99 -22.01
CA MET A 65 27.46 13.99 -21.64
C MET A 65 27.86 12.65 -21.01
N GLU A 66 29.13 12.28 -21.11
CA GLU A 66 29.74 11.22 -20.31
C GLU A 66 29.94 11.71 -18.87
N VAL A 67 29.36 10.99 -17.91
CA VAL A 67 29.42 11.37 -16.48
C VAL A 67 30.45 10.54 -15.73
N GLN A 68 30.53 9.23 -16.01
CA GLN A 68 31.42 8.31 -15.32
C GLN A 68 31.61 7.03 -16.15
N LYS A 69 32.73 6.34 -15.93
CA LYS A 69 32.94 4.96 -16.36
C LYS A 69 32.62 4.02 -15.21
N VAL A 70 31.81 3.00 -15.48
CA VAL A 70 31.39 2.02 -14.47
C VAL A 70 32.09 0.71 -14.74
N SER A 71 32.86 0.20 -13.77
CA SER A 71 33.57 -1.07 -13.92
C SER A 71 32.92 -2.18 -13.10
N THR A 72 32.56 -3.29 -13.75
CA THR A 72 32.01 -4.46 -13.06
C THR A 72 33.01 -5.10 -12.07
N SER A 73 34.31 -4.79 -12.19
CA SER A 73 35.35 -5.20 -11.23
C SER A 73 35.06 -4.70 -9.82
N ASP A 74 34.37 -3.57 -9.66
CA ASP A 74 34.06 -2.97 -8.36
C ASP A 74 33.20 -3.91 -7.50
N ILE A 75 32.34 -4.71 -8.14
CA ILE A 75 31.57 -5.74 -7.45
C ILE A 75 32.48 -6.87 -6.94
N SER A 76 33.43 -7.30 -7.76
CA SER A 76 34.40 -8.32 -7.36
C SER A 76 35.23 -7.84 -6.18
N HIS A 77 35.78 -6.63 -6.27
CA HIS A 77 36.54 -6.00 -5.19
C HIS A 77 35.72 -5.90 -3.90
N PHE A 78 34.45 -5.48 -3.98
CA PHE A 78 33.56 -5.41 -2.84
C PHE A 78 33.35 -6.77 -2.16
N ILE A 79 33.06 -7.82 -2.93
CA ILE A 79 32.78 -9.17 -2.40
C ILE A 79 34.03 -9.80 -1.77
N THR A 80 35.20 -9.58 -2.38
CA THR A 80 36.47 -10.15 -1.88
C THR A 80 37.07 -9.37 -0.71
N ASN A 81 36.59 -8.15 -0.45
CA ASN A 81 37.14 -7.31 0.61
C ASN A 81 36.52 -7.68 1.97
N PRO A 82 37.30 -8.24 2.92
CA PRO A 82 36.78 -8.64 4.23
C PRO A 82 36.35 -7.46 5.11
N LYS A 83 36.78 -6.23 4.76
CA LYS A 83 36.39 -4.98 5.43
C LYS A 83 35.23 -4.26 4.74
N ALA A 84 34.69 -4.81 3.65
CA ALA A 84 33.55 -4.21 2.98
C ALA A 84 32.32 -4.22 3.90
N THR A 85 31.59 -3.12 3.90
CA THR A 85 30.34 -2.97 4.64
C THR A 85 29.25 -2.47 3.69
N SER A 86 27.99 -2.54 4.11
CA SER A 86 26.86 -2.00 3.35
C SER A 86 27.01 -0.51 2.97
N MET A 87 27.87 0.24 3.66
CA MET A 87 28.17 1.65 3.38
C MET A 87 29.03 1.84 2.11
N ASN A 88 29.77 0.81 1.71
CA ASN A 88 30.75 0.86 0.61
C ASN A 88 30.27 0.07 -0.62
N MET A 89 28.96 -0.17 -0.72
CA MET A 89 28.41 -1.02 -1.77
C MET A 89 28.51 -0.32 -3.14
N PRO A 90 29.00 -0.99 -4.21
CA PRO A 90 29.20 -0.38 -5.53
C PRO A 90 27.86 -0.12 -6.25
N GLN A 91 27.17 0.94 -5.81
CA GLN A 91 25.78 1.21 -6.13
C GLN A 91 25.54 1.46 -7.62
N GLU A 92 26.49 2.09 -8.31
CA GLU A 92 26.40 2.38 -9.75
C GLU A 92 26.48 1.09 -10.58
N CYS A 93 27.36 0.16 -10.21
CA CYS A 93 27.43 -1.16 -10.85
C CYS A 93 26.16 -1.97 -10.62
N ILE A 94 25.61 -1.94 -9.40
CA ILE A 94 24.35 -2.63 -9.09
C ILE A 94 23.20 -2.03 -9.89
N ARG A 95 23.13 -0.69 -10.00
CA ARG A 95 22.13 0.01 -10.81
C ARG A 95 22.22 -0.38 -12.29
N LEU A 96 23.43 -0.43 -12.85
CA LEU A 96 23.66 -0.88 -14.23
C LEU A 96 23.07 -2.29 -14.45
N LEU A 97 23.44 -3.26 -13.60
CA LEU A 97 22.96 -4.63 -13.73
C LEU A 97 21.44 -4.74 -13.54
N ASP A 98 20.86 -4.03 -12.55
CA ASP A 98 19.42 -3.95 -12.36
C ASP A 98 18.69 -3.40 -13.59
N CYS A 99 19.27 -2.41 -14.27
CA CYS A 99 18.70 -1.83 -15.47
C CYS A 99 18.80 -2.80 -16.66
N ILE A 100 19.91 -3.53 -16.79
CA ILE A 100 20.02 -4.60 -17.81
C ILE A 100 18.91 -5.64 -17.62
N LEU A 101 18.73 -6.16 -16.41
CA LEU A 101 17.69 -7.15 -16.10
C LEU A 101 16.27 -6.65 -16.44
N LYS A 102 16.01 -5.34 -16.23
CA LYS A 102 14.73 -4.73 -16.61
C LYS A 102 14.60 -4.61 -18.12
N THR A 103 15.63 -4.12 -18.81
CA THR A 103 15.59 -3.92 -20.26
C THR A 103 15.37 -5.24 -20.99
N VAL A 104 16.10 -6.30 -20.63
CA VAL A 104 15.91 -7.62 -21.27
C VAL A 104 14.51 -8.18 -21.06
N SER A 105 13.86 -7.84 -19.95
CA SER A 105 12.52 -8.29 -19.63
C SER A 105 11.40 -7.49 -20.32
N LYS A 106 11.68 -6.31 -20.90
CA LYS A 106 10.65 -5.46 -21.54
C LYS A 106 10.01 -6.10 -22.77
N GLN A 107 10.64 -7.12 -23.36
CA GLN A 107 10.08 -7.86 -24.50
C GLN A 107 8.79 -8.62 -24.14
N SER A 108 8.66 -9.10 -22.90
CA SER A 108 7.51 -9.92 -22.45
C SER A 108 6.69 -9.28 -21.33
N PHE A 109 7.16 -8.17 -20.76
CA PHE A 109 6.55 -7.52 -19.60
C PHE A 109 6.47 -6.01 -19.77
N VAL A 110 5.47 -5.40 -19.15
CA VAL A 110 5.36 -3.94 -19.08
C VAL A 110 6.01 -3.45 -17.80
N SER A 111 6.98 -2.54 -17.95
CA SER A 111 7.62 -1.88 -16.81
C SER A 111 6.70 -0.79 -16.26
N LEU A 112 6.13 -1.01 -15.07
CA LEU A 112 5.21 -0.06 -14.43
C LEU A 112 5.79 0.41 -13.09
N GLY A 113 6.51 1.54 -13.15
CA GLY A 113 7.27 2.09 -12.02
C GLY A 113 8.75 1.78 -12.13
N ARG A 114 9.48 1.86 -11.00
CA ARG A 114 10.95 1.76 -10.98
C ARG A 114 11.49 0.34 -10.89
N SER A 115 10.74 -0.60 -10.32
CA SER A 115 11.33 -1.89 -9.87
C SER A 115 10.55 -3.13 -10.26
N ALA A 116 9.32 -3.00 -10.76
CA ALA A 116 8.44 -4.13 -11.03
C ALA A 116 8.04 -4.21 -12.51
N LEU A 117 8.06 -5.44 -13.02
CA LEU A 117 7.67 -5.83 -14.37
C LEU A 117 6.34 -6.58 -14.28
N PHE A 118 5.34 -6.20 -15.06
CA PHE A 118 4.00 -6.79 -14.97
C PHE A 118 3.60 -7.49 -16.27
N GLN A 119 2.84 -8.57 -16.13
CA GLN A 119 2.16 -9.20 -17.24
C GLN A 119 1.06 -8.27 -17.75
N GLN A 120 0.91 -8.20 -19.08
CA GLN A 120 -0.13 -7.39 -19.71
C GLN A 120 -1.53 -7.91 -19.39
N THR A 121 -1.70 -9.23 -19.39
CA THR A 121 -2.97 -9.86 -19.05
C THR A 121 -3.20 -9.85 -17.54
N PRO A 122 -4.38 -9.40 -17.06
CA PRO A 122 -4.70 -9.48 -15.65
C PRO A 122 -4.93 -10.93 -15.23
N ILE A 123 -4.54 -11.26 -14.00
CA ILE A 123 -4.84 -12.56 -13.37
C ILE A 123 -6.25 -12.59 -12.76
N LYS A 124 -6.85 -11.42 -12.52
CA LYS A 124 -8.20 -11.27 -11.99
C LYS A 124 -8.83 -9.95 -12.41
N VAL A 125 -10.13 -9.98 -12.70
CA VAL A 125 -10.96 -8.80 -12.95
C VAL A 125 -12.04 -8.74 -11.87
N VAL A 126 -12.16 -7.60 -11.18
CA VAL A 126 -13.13 -7.35 -10.11
C VAL A 126 -14.04 -6.22 -10.57
N MET A 127 -15.04 -6.59 -11.38
CA MET A 127 -15.80 -5.64 -12.18
C MET A 127 -16.73 -4.74 -11.36
N ASP A 128 -17.35 -5.29 -10.32
CA ASP A 128 -18.20 -4.57 -9.36
C ASP A 128 -17.45 -3.40 -8.68
N LYS A 129 -16.12 -3.50 -8.59
CA LYS A 129 -15.23 -2.49 -7.99
C LYS A 129 -14.32 -1.80 -9.00
N LEU A 130 -14.49 -2.08 -10.30
CA LEU A 130 -13.77 -1.44 -11.41
C LEU A 130 -12.23 -1.53 -11.30
N PHE A 131 -11.70 -2.67 -10.88
CA PHE A 131 -10.25 -2.89 -10.94
C PHE A 131 -9.86 -4.28 -11.42
N THR A 132 -8.70 -4.36 -12.06
CA THR A 132 -8.02 -5.60 -12.42
C THR A 132 -6.80 -5.80 -11.52
N ILE A 133 -6.37 -7.04 -11.34
CA ILE A 133 -5.12 -7.39 -10.65
C ILE A 133 -4.16 -7.98 -11.68
N HIS A 134 -2.98 -7.40 -11.76
CA HIS A 134 -1.89 -7.87 -12.61
C HIS A 134 -0.80 -8.46 -11.74
N LYS A 135 -0.31 -9.62 -12.16
CA LYS A 135 0.87 -10.26 -11.60
C LYS A 135 2.12 -9.67 -12.23
N GLY A 136 3.16 -9.58 -11.43
CA GLY A 136 4.46 -9.09 -11.84
C GLY A 136 5.59 -9.68 -11.02
N PHE A 137 6.79 -9.23 -11.35
CA PHE A 137 8.04 -9.68 -10.79
C PHE A 137 8.93 -8.49 -10.46
N ILE A 138 9.66 -8.61 -9.36
CA ILE A 138 10.69 -7.67 -8.94
C ILE A 138 12.02 -8.41 -9.02
N SER A 139 12.99 -7.80 -9.69
CA SER A 139 14.36 -8.29 -9.76
C SER A 139 15.31 -7.25 -9.17
N SER A 140 16.33 -7.72 -8.44
CA SER A 140 17.42 -6.88 -7.95
C SER A 140 18.71 -7.68 -7.83
N VAL A 141 19.84 -7.08 -8.17
CA VAL A 141 21.17 -7.66 -8.00
C VAL A 141 21.69 -7.36 -6.60
N ARG A 142 22.23 -8.38 -5.94
CA ARG A 142 22.73 -8.31 -4.56
C ARG A 142 24.14 -8.88 -4.49
N PRO A 143 25.16 -8.04 -4.23
CA PRO A 143 26.50 -8.51 -3.91
C PRO A 143 26.58 -8.83 -2.42
N GLN A 144 26.48 -10.12 -2.08
CA GLN A 144 26.67 -10.60 -0.70
C GLN A 144 27.99 -11.39 -0.64
N TRP A 145 27.98 -12.66 -0.23
CA TRP A 145 29.14 -13.55 -0.35
C TRP A 145 29.39 -14.04 -1.80
N LYS A 146 28.41 -13.82 -2.70
CA LYS A 146 28.49 -13.95 -4.16
C LYS A 146 27.53 -12.91 -4.79
N ILE A 147 27.64 -12.68 -6.09
CA ILE A 147 26.65 -11.90 -6.86
C ILE A 147 25.42 -12.76 -7.08
N ARG A 148 24.24 -12.26 -6.70
CA ARG A 148 22.96 -12.97 -6.91
C ARG A 148 21.91 -12.05 -7.48
N VAL A 149 20.97 -12.64 -8.21
CA VAL A 149 19.71 -11.99 -8.56
C VAL A 149 18.65 -12.42 -7.54
N ASN A 150 18.17 -11.46 -6.76
CA ASN A 150 17.00 -11.64 -5.92
C ASN A 150 15.74 -11.39 -6.75
N LEU A 151 14.91 -12.42 -6.87
CA LEU A 151 13.66 -12.41 -7.61
C LEU A 151 12.49 -12.59 -6.65
N ASP A 152 11.46 -11.78 -6.80
CA ASP A 152 10.21 -11.95 -6.07
C ASP A 152 8.98 -11.66 -6.93
N MET A 153 7.85 -12.24 -6.54
CA MET A 153 6.56 -11.99 -7.15
C MET A 153 5.85 -10.80 -6.50
N THR A 154 5.16 -10.01 -7.31
CA THR A 154 4.31 -8.91 -6.84
C THR A 154 2.96 -8.92 -7.55
N CYS A 155 1.93 -8.41 -6.89
CA CYS A 155 0.63 -8.17 -7.49
C CYS A 155 0.27 -6.69 -7.36
N LYS A 156 -0.36 -6.12 -8.38
CA LYS A 156 -0.80 -4.72 -8.34
C LYS A 156 -2.15 -4.57 -9.01
N ALA A 157 -3.00 -3.76 -8.40
CA ALA A 157 -4.31 -3.44 -8.94
C ALA A 157 -4.26 -2.19 -9.84
N TYR A 158 -5.01 -2.23 -10.93
CA TYR A 158 -5.20 -1.13 -11.87
C TYR A 158 -6.69 -0.93 -12.16
N PHE A 159 -7.09 0.27 -12.53
CA PHE A 159 -8.45 0.53 -13.00
C PHE A 159 -8.69 -0.22 -14.33
N VAL A 160 -9.90 -0.75 -14.51
CA VAL A 160 -10.27 -1.50 -15.73
C VAL A 160 -10.11 -0.61 -16.97
N SER A 161 -9.38 -1.08 -17.98
CA SER A 161 -9.23 -0.41 -19.27
C SER A 161 -10.18 -0.97 -20.32
N GLY A 162 -10.51 -0.18 -21.33
CA GLY A 162 -11.44 -0.56 -22.40
C GLY A 162 -12.36 0.59 -22.78
N ASN A 163 -13.35 0.33 -23.63
CA ASN A 163 -14.37 1.33 -23.97
C ASN A 163 -15.14 1.73 -22.69
N LEU A 164 -15.29 3.03 -22.47
CA LEU A 164 -15.85 3.54 -21.24
C LEU A 164 -17.32 3.17 -21.06
N ALA A 165 -18.12 3.16 -22.14
CA ALA A 165 -19.52 2.75 -22.07
C ALA A 165 -19.63 1.28 -21.65
N ASP A 166 -18.89 0.38 -22.30
CA ASP A 166 -18.90 -1.06 -22.00
C ASP A 166 -18.46 -1.36 -20.55
N VAL A 167 -17.42 -0.67 -20.08
CA VAL A 167 -16.89 -0.85 -18.72
C VAL A 167 -17.92 -0.35 -17.70
N MET A 168 -18.59 0.79 -17.93
CA MET A 168 -19.63 1.25 -17.01
C MET A 168 -20.88 0.37 -17.05
N TYR A 169 -21.28 -0.08 -18.23
CA TYR A 169 -22.40 -1.00 -18.41
C TYR A 169 -22.18 -2.31 -17.65
N SER A 170 -20.96 -2.86 -17.70
CA SER A 170 -20.61 -4.09 -16.98
C SER A 170 -20.77 -4.01 -15.45
N LYS A 171 -20.78 -2.79 -14.88
CA LYS A 171 -21.02 -2.57 -13.44
C LYS A 171 -22.47 -2.16 -13.13
N TYR A 172 -23.05 -1.27 -13.93
CA TYR A 172 -24.31 -0.60 -13.61
C TYR A 172 -25.51 -1.17 -14.38
N GLY A 173 -25.29 -1.96 -15.44
CA GLY A 173 -26.34 -2.40 -16.35
C GLY A 173 -27.12 -1.22 -16.93
N ASP A 174 -28.44 -1.38 -17.06
CA ASP A 174 -29.32 -0.38 -17.65
C ASP A 174 -29.57 0.85 -16.73
N ASP A 175 -29.12 0.81 -15.46
CA ASP A 175 -29.32 1.89 -14.48
C ASP A 175 -28.28 3.03 -14.58
N MET A 176 -27.43 3.04 -15.60
CA MET A 176 -26.31 3.99 -15.75
C MET A 176 -26.68 5.46 -15.55
N VAL A 177 -27.84 5.92 -16.07
CA VAL A 177 -28.31 7.31 -15.92
C VAL A 177 -28.63 7.63 -14.45
N ARG A 178 -29.30 6.71 -13.74
CA ARG A 178 -29.69 6.85 -12.33
C ARG A 178 -28.48 6.83 -11.39
N CYS A 179 -27.40 6.18 -11.82
CA CYS A 179 -26.16 6.04 -11.06
C CYS A 179 -25.09 7.10 -11.40
N SER A 180 -25.42 8.16 -12.15
CA SER A 180 -24.47 9.20 -12.61
C SER A 180 -23.58 9.77 -11.49
N THR A 181 -24.13 10.04 -10.30
CA THR A 181 -23.36 10.52 -9.13
C THR A 181 -22.32 9.50 -8.65
N GLN A 182 -22.70 8.22 -8.54
CA GLN A 182 -21.78 7.17 -8.11
C GLN A 182 -20.74 6.87 -9.20
N MET A 183 -21.15 6.90 -10.46
CA MET A 183 -20.27 6.74 -11.61
C MET A 183 -19.23 7.87 -11.71
N ALA A 184 -19.63 9.11 -11.41
CA ALA A 184 -18.70 10.24 -11.34
C ALA A 184 -17.65 10.05 -10.24
N TYR A 185 -18.02 9.47 -9.10
CA TYR A 185 -17.07 9.11 -8.04
C TYR A 185 -16.09 8.03 -8.52
N ASP A 186 -16.60 6.98 -9.17
CA ASP A 186 -15.83 5.86 -9.67
C ASP A 186 -14.83 6.24 -10.76
N LEU A 187 -15.21 7.15 -11.67
CA LEU A 187 -14.38 7.63 -12.78
C LEU A 187 -13.52 8.83 -12.43
N ARG A 188 -13.59 9.33 -11.19
CA ARG A 188 -12.90 10.56 -10.79
C ARG A 188 -11.41 10.51 -11.14
N LYS A 189 -10.94 11.47 -11.93
CA LYS A 189 -9.52 11.60 -12.38
C LYS A 189 -9.00 10.44 -13.22
N ILE A 190 -9.87 9.54 -13.70
CA ILE A 190 -9.49 8.53 -14.68
C ILE A 190 -9.19 9.25 -16.00
N ARG A 191 -8.12 8.84 -16.67
CA ARG A 191 -7.73 9.35 -17.98
C ARG A 191 -8.30 8.48 -19.07
N VAL A 192 -8.82 9.12 -20.11
CA VAL A 192 -9.46 8.48 -21.24
C VAL A 192 -8.86 9.04 -22.54
N GLU A 193 -8.99 8.28 -23.61
CA GLU A 193 -8.52 8.63 -24.94
C GLU A 193 -9.62 8.37 -25.96
N THR A 194 -9.82 9.29 -26.89
CA THR A 194 -10.79 9.09 -27.97
C THR A 194 -10.24 8.19 -29.05
N ASP A 195 -11.12 7.61 -29.85
CA ASP A 195 -10.73 7.08 -31.15
C ASP A 195 -10.19 8.21 -32.06
N LYS A 196 -9.51 7.82 -33.15
CA LYS A 196 -8.92 8.76 -34.11
C LYS A 196 -9.97 9.36 -35.03
N PHE A 197 -10.72 10.34 -34.54
CA PHE A 197 -11.71 11.08 -35.35
C PHE A 197 -11.49 12.60 -35.37
N TYR A 198 -10.51 13.13 -34.62
CA TYR A 198 -10.10 14.52 -34.79
C TYR A 198 -9.20 14.67 -36.01
N LYS A 199 -9.32 15.78 -36.75
CA LYS A 199 -8.47 16.10 -37.90
C LYS A 199 -7.52 17.23 -37.57
N SER A 200 -6.24 17.09 -37.92
CA SER A 200 -5.24 18.16 -37.93
C SER A 200 -5.38 19.01 -39.21
N ASP A 201 -4.64 20.11 -39.27
CA ASP A 201 -4.69 21.05 -40.41
C ASP A 201 -4.22 20.40 -41.73
N ASP A 202 -3.37 19.38 -41.64
CA ASP A 202 -2.93 18.52 -42.75
C ASP A 202 -3.90 17.36 -43.06
N GLY A 203 -5.05 17.30 -42.38
CA GLY A 203 -6.11 16.31 -42.58
C GLY A 203 -5.87 14.95 -41.90
N ARG A 204 -4.79 14.77 -41.13
CA ARG A 204 -4.50 13.50 -40.45
C ARG A 204 -5.40 13.28 -39.23
N ALA A 205 -5.85 12.04 -39.06
CA ALA A 205 -6.70 11.66 -37.94
C ALA A 205 -5.86 11.42 -36.67
N TYR A 206 -6.24 12.04 -35.55
CA TYR A 206 -5.56 11.89 -34.26
C TYR A 206 -6.55 11.67 -33.10
N SER A 207 -6.04 11.12 -31.99
CA SER A 207 -6.79 10.91 -30.74
C SER A 207 -6.55 12.05 -29.75
N ARG A 208 -7.53 12.35 -28.90
CA ARG A 208 -7.32 13.27 -27.78
C ARG A 208 -7.44 12.55 -26.45
N ARG A 209 -6.58 12.93 -25.51
CA ARG A 209 -6.60 12.43 -24.14
C ARG A 209 -7.23 13.43 -23.20
N PHE A 210 -8.13 12.95 -22.36
CA PHE A 210 -8.85 13.74 -21.38
C PHE A 210 -8.71 13.15 -19.99
N THR A 211 -9.04 13.95 -18.98
CA THR A 211 -9.24 13.49 -17.61
C THR A 211 -10.71 13.65 -17.26
N VAL A 212 -11.31 12.62 -16.66
CA VAL A 212 -12.72 12.68 -16.27
C VAL A 212 -12.89 13.58 -15.04
N HIS A 213 -13.75 14.59 -15.20
CA HIS A 213 -14.09 15.57 -14.18
C HIS A 213 -15.52 15.43 -13.65
N GLY A 214 -16.38 14.70 -14.35
CA GLY A 214 -17.76 14.45 -13.94
C GLY A 214 -18.54 13.67 -15.00
N ILE A 215 -19.80 13.42 -14.70
CA ILE A 215 -20.76 12.74 -15.57
C ILE A 215 -22.00 13.62 -15.65
N SER A 216 -22.57 13.78 -16.85
CA SER A 216 -23.79 14.57 -17.02
C SER A 216 -24.99 13.89 -16.35
N SER A 217 -25.93 14.70 -15.87
CA SER A 217 -27.22 14.22 -15.37
C SER A 217 -28.21 13.88 -16.48
N LEU A 218 -27.97 14.38 -17.70
CA LEU A 218 -28.79 14.16 -18.89
C LEU A 218 -28.06 13.30 -19.93
N PRO A 219 -28.80 12.50 -20.72
CA PRO A 219 -28.27 11.72 -21.83
C PRO A 219 -27.79 12.59 -23.01
N ALA A 220 -26.96 12.04 -23.90
CA ALA A 220 -26.36 12.77 -25.01
C ALA A 220 -27.37 13.35 -26.01
N ASP A 221 -28.51 12.70 -26.21
CA ASP A 221 -29.62 13.17 -27.06
C ASP A 221 -30.34 14.42 -26.52
N ARG A 222 -30.30 14.63 -25.20
CA ARG A 222 -30.99 15.74 -24.50
C ARG A 222 -30.04 16.76 -23.88
N LEU A 223 -28.76 16.44 -23.74
CA LEU A 223 -27.76 17.33 -23.19
C LEU A 223 -27.42 18.42 -24.22
N MET A 224 -27.88 19.64 -23.95
CA MET A 224 -27.72 20.78 -24.87
C MET A 224 -26.34 21.43 -24.76
N ILE A 225 -25.78 21.81 -25.91
CA ILE A 225 -24.66 22.74 -26.03
C ILE A 225 -25.27 24.12 -26.26
N GLU A 226 -25.35 24.92 -25.20
CA GLU A 226 -26.08 26.20 -25.17
C GLU A 226 -25.64 27.14 -26.31
N GLU A 227 -24.33 27.23 -26.59
CA GLU A 227 -23.81 28.16 -27.60
C GLU A 227 -24.21 27.79 -29.04
N LEU A 228 -24.57 26.53 -29.28
CA LEU A 228 -24.92 26.02 -30.61
C LEU A 228 -26.40 25.62 -30.72
N ASN A 229 -27.15 25.71 -29.62
CA ASN A 229 -28.55 25.28 -29.50
C ASN A 229 -28.82 23.91 -30.14
N GLN A 230 -27.93 22.94 -29.89
CA GLN A 230 -28.05 21.56 -30.36
C GLN A 230 -27.61 20.58 -29.27
N SER A 231 -28.16 19.37 -29.27
CA SER A 231 -27.72 18.34 -28.34
C SER A 231 -26.32 17.81 -28.67
N VAL A 232 -25.65 17.20 -27.69
CA VAL A 232 -24.34 16.57 -27.91
C VAL A 232 -24.43 15.50 -29.01
N ALA A 233 -25.48 14.69 -29.04
CA ALA A 233 -25.68 13.70 -30.09
C ALA A 233 -25.76 14.33 -31.50
N GLU A 234 -26.53 15.42 -31.64
CA GLU A 234 -26.67 16.13 -32.91
C GLU A 234 -25.35 16.82 -33.33
N TYR A 235 -24.61 17.37 -32.37
CA TYR A 235 -23.29 17.95 -32.61
C TYR A 235 -22.33 16.94 -33.23
N PHE A 236 -22.21 15.74 -32.66
CA PHE A 236 -21.31 14.71 -33.19
C PHE A 236 -21.77 14.20 -34.57
N LYS A 237 -23.09 14.11 -34.79
CA LYS A 237 -23.64 13.74 -36.09
C LYS A 237 -23.32 14.78 -37.17
N ARG A 238 -23.51 16.07 -36.90
CA ARG A 238 -23.31 17.15 -37.87
C ARG A 238 -21.85 17.53 -38.09
N HIS A 239 -21.08 17.68 -37.01
CA HIS A 239 -19.73 18.23 -37.09
C HIS A 239 -18.64 17.16 -37.21
N HIS A 240 -18.86 15.98 -36.62
CA HIS A 240 -17.92 14.87 -36.67
C HIS A 240 -18.35 13.73 -37.60
N HIS A 241 -19.56 13.78 -38.16
CA HIS A 241 -20.13 12.72 -39.00
C HIS A 241 -20.22 11.38 -38.26
N ILE A 242 -20.46 11.43 -36.95
CA ILE A 242 -20.58 10.25 -36.08
C ILE A 242 -22.01 10.16 -35.57
N THR A 243 -22.72 9.12 -35.97
CA THR A 243 -24.02 8.76 -35.37
C THR A 243 -23.76 7.91 -34.13
N LEU A 244 -24.19 8.41 -32.97
CA LEU A 244 -24.01 7.68 -31.72
C LEU A 244 -24.84 6.41 -31.68
N LYS A 245 -24.30 5.31 -31.14
CA LYS A 245 -25.04 4.04 -30.98
C LYS A 245 -25.91 4.06 -29.74
N TYR A 246 -25.43 4.70 -28.68
CA TYR A 246 -26.11 4.78 -27.37
C TYR A 246 -26.33 6.25 -26.96
N PRO A 247 -27.13 7.03 -27.71
CA PRO A 247 -27.37 8.44 -27.40
C PRO A 247 -28.13 8.68 -26.08
N GLU A 248 -28.78 7.65 -25.53
CA GLU A 248 -29.45 7.62 -24.24
C GLU A 248 -28.50 7.52 -23.03
N LEU A 249 -27.20 7.32 -23.25
CA LEU A 249 -26.21 7.29 -22.18
C LEU A 249 -25.78 8.71 -21.77
N PRO A 250 -25.41 8.91 -20.49
CA PRO A 250 -24.83 10.18 -20.06
C PRO A 250 -23.48 10.42 -20.74
N CYS A 251 -23.05 11.68 -20.76
CA CYS A 251 -21.77 12.12 -21.27
C CYS A 251 -20.75 12.33 -20.15
N VAL A 252 -19.48 12.29 -20.52
CA VAL A 252 -18.34 12.55 -19.64
C VAL A 252 -17.96 14.02 -19.71
N LYS A 253 -17.87 14.68 -18.56
CA LYS A 253 -17.28 16.01 -18.47
C LYS A 253 -15.75 15.90 -18.50
N VAL A 254 -15.14 16.48 -19.53
CA VAL A 254 -13.69 16.35 -19.82
C VAL A 254 -12.86 17.59 -19.50
N ASP A 255 -13.50 18.68 -19.07
CA ASP A 255 -12.86 19.91 -18.59
C ASP A 255 -13.29 20.22 -17.15
N GLN A 256 -12.38 20.74 -16.33
CA GLN A 256 -12.67 21.04 -14.93
C GLN A 256 -13.55 22.30 -14.77
N LYS A 257 -13.33 23.31 -15.61
CA LYS A 257 -13.95 24.65 -15.49
C LYS A 257 -15.09 24.84 -16.48
N ARG A 258 -14.96 24.29 -17.68
CA ARG A 258 -15.93 24.45 -18.77
C ARG A 258 -16.87 23.26 -18.85
N GLU A 259 -18.07 23.49 -19.37
CA GLU A 259 -19.09 22.48 -19.66
C GLU A 259 -18.79 21.75 -20.98
N VAL A 260 -17.63 21.06 -21.03
CA VAL A 260 -17.21 20.28 -22.20
C VAL A 260 -17.52 18.81 -21.96
N TYR A 261 -18.39 18.26 -22.80
CA TYR A 261 -18.91 16.90 -22.68
C TYR A 261 -18.50 16.03 -23.87
N MET A 262 -18.25 14.75 -23.60
CA MET A 262 -17.91 13.74 -24.60
C MET A 262 -18.75 12.48 -24.38
N PRO A 263 -19.41 11.91 -25.41
CA PRO A 263 -20.13 10.65 -25.29
C PRO A 263 -19.24 9.51 -24.80
N MET A 264 -19.75 8.68 -23.88
CA MET A 264 -18.97 7.60 -23.26
C MET A 264 -18.47 6.57 -24.29
N GLU A 265 -19.28 6.24 -25.28
CA GLU A 265 -18.95 5.25 -26.31
C GLU A 265 -17.76 5.66 -27.20
N LEU A 266 -17.40 6.95 -27.22
CA LEU A 266 -16.27 7.49 -28.00
C LEU A 266 -14.98 7.59 -27.16
N LEU A 267 -14.97 7.05 -25.95
CA LEU A 267 -13.87 7.15 -25.00
C LEU A 267 -13.36 5.77 -24.59
N ASN A 268 -12.04 5.59 -24.64
CA ASN A 268 -11.33 4.43 -24.15
C ASN A 268 -10.55 4.78 -22.88
N ILE A 269 -10.75 4.02 -21.81
CA ILE A 269 -10.00 4.16 -20.56
C ILE A 269 -8.56 3.68 -20.76
N LEU A 270 -7.59 4.55 -20.48
CA LEU A 270 -6.18 4.22 -20.59
C LEU A 270 -5.78 3.11 -19.59
N PRO A 271 -4.89 2.18 -19.96
CA PRO A 271 -4.46 1.10 -19.06
C PRO A 271 -3.56 1.59 -17.93
N TYR A 272 -3.40 0.74 -16.91
CA TYR A 272 -2.45 0.88 -15.81
C TYR A 272 -2.63 2.11 -14.92
N GLN A 273 -3.87 2.59 -14.80
CA GLN A 273 -4.23 3.68 -13.90
C GLN A 273 -4.51 3.18 -12.49
N ALA A 274 -4.26 4.01 -11.47
CA ALA A 274 -4.58 3.65 -10.10
C ALA A 274 -6.12 3.55 -9.94
N PRO A 275 -6.64 2.48 -9.30
CA PRO A 275 -8.07 2.32 -9.10
C PRO A 275 -8.60 3.27 -8.02
N ASN A 276 -9.87 3.66 -8.14
CA ASN A 276 -10.60 4.47 -7.15
C ASN A 276 -11.26 3.62 -6.05
N ALA A 277 -11.21 2.29 -6.16
CA ALA A 277 -11.73 1.36 -5.16
C ALA A 277 -11.05 1.52 -3.78
N SER A 278 -11.72 1.04 -2.73
CA SER A 278 -11.18 1.13 -1.37
C SER A 278 -9.88 0.33 -1.24
N LYS A 279 -8.92 0.86 -0.46
CA LYS A 279 -7.65 0.16 -0.20
C LYS A 279 -7.85 -1.20 0.45
N ALA A 280 -8.89 -1.34 1.29
CA ALA A 280 -9.21 -2.58 1.96
C ALA A 280 -9.71 -3.65 0.97
N ASP A 281 -10.56 -3.27 0.02
CA ASP A 281 -11.05 -4.17 -1.03
C ASP A 281 -9.92 -4.64 -1.93
N ILE A 282 -9.08 -3.70 -2.38
CA ILE A 282 -7.91 -4.02 -3.20
C ILE A 282 -6.97 -4.96 -2.43
N ALA A 283 -6.64 -4.64 -1.18
CA ALA A 283 -5.75 -5.47 -0.36
C ALA A 283 -6.30 -6.89 -0.17
N SER A 284 -7.60 -7.03 0.11
CA SER A 284 -8.26 -8.33 0.24
C SER A 284 -8.11 -9.18 -1.02
N GLU A 285 -8.38 -8.61 -2.19
CA GLU A 285 -8.29 -9.34 -3.45
C GLU A 285 -6.83 -9.62 -3.87
N VAL A 286 -5.91 -8.68 -3.62
CA VAL A 286 -4.47 -8.88 -3.86
C VAL A 286 -3.92 -9.99 -2.97
N ILE A 287 -4.28 -10.03 -1.68
CA ILE A 287 -3.85 -11.10 -0.76
C ILE A 287 -4.34 -12.46 -1.26
N ARG A 288 -5.60 -12.56 -1.70
CA ARG A 288 -6.13 -13.81 -2.28
C ARG A 288 -5.36 -14.26 -3.52
N CYS A 289 -4.96 -13.33 -4.38
CA CYS A 289 -4.19 -13.65 -5.57
C CYS A 289 -2.72 -14.01 -5.26
N ALA A 290 -2.13 -13.39 -4.24
CA ALA A 290 -0.73 -13.59 -3.86
C ALA A 290 -0.52 -14.79 -2.92
N ALA A 291 -1.59 -15.30 -2.29
CA ALA A 291 -1.56 -16.44 -1.38
C ALA A 291 -1.46 -17.77 -2.15
N ILE A 292 -0.27 -18.03 -2.70
CA ILE A 292 0.08 -19.29 -3.35
C ILE A 292 1.03 -20.12 -2.48
N ARG A 293 1.08 -21.43 -2.72
CA ARG A 293 1.95 -22.33 -1.96
C ARG A 293 3.43 -22.07 -2.29
N PRO A 294 4.37 -22.28 -1.35
CA PRO A 294 5.79 -22.06 -1.61
C PRO A 294 6.31 -22.79 -2.85
N GLN A 295 5.92 -24.05 -3.07
CA GLN A 295 6.36 -24.83 -4.25
C GLN A 295 5.90 -24.20 -5.56
N GLU A 296 4.66 -23.70 -5.61
CA GLU A 296 4.12 -23.01 -6.79
C GLU A 296 4.86 -21.69 -7.01
N ARG A 297 5.11 -20.92 -5.94
CA ARG A 297 5.89 -19.67 -6.00
C ARG A 297 7.28 -19.89 -6.59
N PHE A 298 8.00 -20.92 -6.14
CA PHE A 298 9.33 -21.24 -6.68
C PHE A 298 9.27 -21.63 -8.16
N ARG A 299 8.32 -22.47 -8.58
CA ARG A 299 8.13 -22.81 -10.01
C ARG A 299 7.87 -21.58 -10.87
N GLU A 300 7.05 -20.65 -10.40
CA GLU A 300 6.75 -19.43 -11.15
C GLU A 300 7.96 -18.49 -11.24
N LEU A 301 8.75 -18.37 -10.18
CA LEU A 301 9.99 -17.61 -10.17
C LEU A 301 11.05 -18.22 -11.09
N GLU A 302 11.18 -19.55 -11.11
CA GLU A 302 12.06 -20.27 -12.05
C GLU A 302 11.62 -20.04 -13.50
N ASN A 303 10.32 -20.15 -13.79
CA ASN A 303 9.78 -19.85 -15.12
C ASN A 303 10.06 -18.41 -15.55
N PHE A 304 9.91 -17.45 -14.63
CA PHE A 304 10.26 -16.05 -14.89
C PHE A 304 11.75 -15.88 -15.18
N ALA A 305 12.63 -16.46 -14.34
CA ALA A 305 14.08 -16.40 -14.52
C ALA A 305 14.49 -16.99 -15.88
N ASN A 306 13.93 -18.14 -16.26
CA ASN A 306 14.18 -18.76 -17.55
C ASN A 306 13.71 -17.88 -18.73
N ASN A 307 12.55 -17.24 -18.62
CA ASN A 307 12.04 -16.36 -19.67
C ASN A 307 12.82 -15.05 -19.80
N MET A 308 13.24 -14.46 -18.69
CA MET A 308 14.07 -13.24 -18.65
C MET A 308 15.40 -13.43 -19.40
N LEU A 309 15.94 -14.66 -19.41
CA LEU A 309 17.23 -14.99 -20.02
C LEU A 309 17.13 -15.40 -21.50
N LYS A 310 15.94 -15.37 -22.11
CA LYS A 310 15.78 -15.73 -23.51
C LYS A 310 16.25 -14.59 -24.42
N SER A 311 17.30 -14.86 -25.19
CA SER A 311 17.59 -14.23 -26.50
C SER A 311 17.45 -12.69 -26.57
N HIS A 312 18.01 -11.96 -25.62
CA HIS A 312 18.21 -10.51 -25.73
C HIS A 312 19.68 -10.19 -26.09
N PRO A 313 19.95 -9.29 -27.07
CA PRO A 313 21.33 -8.93 -27.46
C PRO A 313 22.24 -8.51 -26.29
N LEU A 314 21.70 -7.70 -25.38
CA LEU A 314 22.39 -7.27 -24.14
C LEU A 314 22.95 -8.41 -23.27
N ILE A 315 22.32 -9.60 -23.27
CA ILE A 315 22.82 -10.73 -22.46
C ILE A 315 24.16 -11.21 -23.01
N LYS A 316 24.27 -11.36 -24.34
CA LYS A 316 25.50 -11.77 -25.01
C LYS A 316 26.54 -10.66 -24.96
N GLN A 317 26.12 -9.41 -25.19
CA GLN A 317 26.97 -8.24 -25.17
C GLN A 317 27.68 -8.07 -23.81
N PHE A 318 26.93 -8.08 -22.71
CA PHE A 318 27.49 -7.93 -21.36
C PHE A 318 27.98 -9.25 -20.73
N GLY A 319 28.01 -10.35 -21.49
CA GLY A 319 28.47 -11.66 -21.01
C GLY A 319 27.70 -12.19 -19.79
N LEU A 320 26.41 -11.87 -19.66
CA LEU A 320 25.63 -12.20 -18.47
C LEU A 320 25.25 -13.68 -18.45
N ALA A 321 25.75 -14.41 -17.45
CA ALA A 321 25.36 -15.78 -17.14
C ALA A 321 24.61 -15.83 -15.80
N ILE A 322 23.32 -16.19 -15.84
CA ILE A 322 22.49 -16.32 -14.64
C ILE A 322 22.01 -17.76 -14.54
N GLN A 323 22.23 -18.37 -13.38
CA GLN A 323 21.68 -19.70 -13.08
C GLN A 323 20.21 -19.53 -12.66
N PRO A 324 19.23 -20.05 -13.42
CA PRO A 324 17.81 -19.82 -13.16
C PRO A 324 17.23 -20.73 -12.05
N ARG A 325 18.09 -21.34 -11.23
CA ARG A 325 17.69 -22.22 -10.13
C ARG A 325 17.82 -21.49 -8.79
N PRO A 326 16.89 -21.71 -7.84
CA PRO A 326 17.02 -21.18 -6.49
C PRO A 326 18.33 -21.62 -5.84
N VAL A 327 18.90 -20.74 -5.02
CA VAL A 327 20.13 -21.04 -4.27
C VAL A 327 19.79 -21.92 -3.08
N GLU A 328 20.43 -23.08 -2.99
CA GLU A 328 20.36 -23.94 -1.81
C GLU A 328 21.22 -23.37 -0.68
N VAL A 329 20.66 -23.33 0.53
CA VAL A 329 21.34 -22.82 1.73
C VAL A 329 21.11 -23.76 2.90
N ASN A 330 22.15 -23.97 3.70
CA ASN A 330 22.02 -24.69 4.96
C ASN A 330 21.33 -23.79 5.99
N ALA A 331 20.16 -24.22 6.47
CA ALA A 331 19.40 -23.54 7.51
C ALA A 331 19.38 -24.37 8.79
N ARG A 332 19.10 -23.72 9.92
CA ARG A 332 18.89 -24.37 11.22
C ARG A 332 17.51 -24.03 11.75
N VAL A 333 16.82 -25.02 12.30
CA VAL A 333 15.56 -24.82 13.03
C VAL A 333 15.91 -24.60 14.50
N ILE A 334 15.64 -23.39 15.01
CA ILE A 334 15.86 -23.06 16.42
C ILE A 334 14.80 -23.78 17.26
N GLN A 335 15.21 -24.38 18.38
CA GLN A 335 14.28 -25.02 19.30
C GLN A 335 13.30 -23.97 19.86
N PRO A 336 11.98 -24.20 19.82
CA PRO A 336 11.02 -23.29 20.42
C PRO A 336 11.27 -23.16 21.94
N PRO A 337 11.03 -21.98 22.52
CA PRO A 337 11.18 -21.80 23.96
C PRO A 337 10.00 -22.41 24.73
N THR A 338 10.14 -22.46 26.04
CA THR A 338 9.05 -22.76 26.98
C THR A 338 8.26 -21.49 27.33
N ALA A 339 6.98 -21.66 27.66
CA ALA A 339 6.12 -20.59 28.14
C ALA A 339 5.51 -20.93 29.50
N GLY A 340 5.57 -20.00 30.44
CA GLY A 340 4.92 -20.09 31.74
C GLY A 340 3.52 -19.47 31.71
N PHE A 341 2.52 -20.26 32.08
CA PHE A 341 1.12 -19.86 32.24
C PHE A 341 0.71 -20.06 33.70
N GLY A 342 -0.14 -19.18 34.25
CA GLY A 342 -0.40 -19.10 35.69
C GLY A 342 -0.71 -20.44 36.36
N ARG A 343 -1.96 -20.92 36.26
CA ARG A 343 -2.35 -22.20 36.86
C ARG A 343 -1.85 -23.42 36.09
N SER A 344 -1.44 -23.22 34.83
CA SER A 344 -1.09 -24.32 33.92
C SER A 344 0.40 -24.62 33.86
N GLY A 345 1.22 -23.91 34.65
CA GLY A 345 2.65 -24.12 34.75
C GLY A 345 3.42 -23.79 33.46
N VAL A 346 4.63 -24.34 33.36
CA VAL A 346 5.50 -24.17 32.19
C VAL A 346 5.17 -25.23 31.14
N GLN A 347 5.05 -24.82 29.89
CA GLN A 347 4.74 -25.68 28.75
C GLN A 347 5.71 -25.45 27.60
N GLN A 348 6.06 -26.53 26.89
CA GLN A 348 6.87 -26.46 25.68
C GLN A 348 6.05 -25.89 24.53
N LEU A 349 6.52 -24.81 23.89
CA LEU A 349 5.86 -24.29 22.68
C LEU A 349 6.22 -25.14 21.47
N THR A 350 5.32 -25.17 20.47
CA THR A 350 5.49 -25.94 19.25
C THR A 350 5.23 -25.09 18.02
N ALA A 351 6.10 -25.17 17.01
CA ALA A 351 5.86 -24.64 15.66
C ALA A 351 5.31 -23.19 15.57
N GLY A 352 5.68 -22.33 16.52
CA GLY A 352 5.25 -20.93 16.56
C GLY A 352 3.75 -20.70 16.80
N SER A 353 3.01 -21.71 17.28
CA SER A 353 1.58 -21.62 17.55
C SER A 353 1.22 -22.34 18.85
N TRP A 354 0.39 -21.72 19.69
CA TRP A 354 -0.09 -22.30 20.93
C TRP A 354 -1.46 -21.73 21.32
N SER A 355 -2.20 -22.47 22.14
CA SER A 355 -3.37 -21.94 22.85
C SER A 355 -2.91 -21.42 24.22
N THR A 356 -3.57 -20.37 24.72
CA THR A 356 -3.32 -19.89 26.08
C THR A 356 -4.26 -20.62 27.04
N PRO A 357 -3.76 -21.50 27.93
CA PRO A 357 -4.62 -22.27 28.83
C PRO A 357 -5.07 -21.47 30.06
N SER A 358 -4.22 -20.55 30.55
CA SER A 358 -4.50 -19.63 31.65
C SER A 358 -3.62 -18.39 31.55
N PHE A 359 -4.04 -17.27 32.15
CA PHE A 359 -3.18 -16.09 32.26
C PHE A 359 -2.20 -16.24 33.42
N LEU A 360 -0.97 -15.79 33.22
CA LEU A 360 0.05 -15.71 34.27
C LEU A 360 -0.41 -14.78 35.40
N HIS A 361 -0.83 -13.56 35.03
CA HIS A 361 -1.40 -12.58 35.93
C HIS A 361 -2.72 -12.06 35.34
N PRO A 362 -3.87 -12.52 35.83
CA PRO A 362 -5.16 -11.98 35.42
C PRO A 362 -5.31 -10.51 35.85
N ALA A 363 -5.89 -9.69 34.99
CA ALA A 363 -6.18 -8.30 35.28
C ALA A 363 -7.20 -8.16 36.41
N GLY A 364 -6.99 -7.17 37.28
CA GLY A 364 -7.84 -6.93 38.44
C GLY A 364 -7.83 -8.12 39.40
N GLU A 365 -6.68 -8.76 39.64
CA GLU A 365 -6.57 -9.91 40.52
C GLU A 365 -7.27 -9.65 41.87
N GLY A 366 -8.29 -10.44 42.17
CA GLY A 366 -9.09 -10.28 43.39
C GLY A 366 -10.18 -9.19 43.33
N VAL A 367 -10.28 -8.37 42.29
CA VAL A 367 -11.22 -7.24 42.19
C VAL A 367 -12.13 -7.37 40.96
N GLU A 368 -13.40 -7.00 41.10
CA GLU A 368 -14.32 -6.94 39.96
C GLU A 368 -14.05 -5.69 39.10
N ILE A 369 -13.89 -5.90 37.79
CA ILE A 369 -13.69 -4.82 36.84
C ILE A 369 -15.05 -4.21 36.49
N MET A 370 -15.26 -2.98 36.93
CA MET A 370 -16.42 -2.17 36.57
C MET A 370 -16.33 -1.73 35.11
N TRP A 371 -17.35 -2.04 34.32
CA TRP A 371 -17.29 -1.91 32.87
C TRP A 371 -18.61 -1.51 32.21
N ALA A 372 -18.51 -1.00 30.98
CA ALA A 372 -19.66 -0.66 30.16
C ALA A 372 -19.54 -1.19 28.73
N VAL A 373 -20.69 -1.37 28.07
CA VAL A 373 -20.82 -1.79 26.67
C VAL A 373 -21.50 -0.67 25.88
N LEU A 374 -20.83 -0.20 24.83
CA LEU A 374 -21.30 0.92 24.01
C LEU A 374 -21.45 0.51 22.55
N SER A 375 -22.64 0.66 21.96
CA SER A 375 -22.87 0.42 20.53
C SER A 375 -22.83 1.71 19.73
N ILE A 376 -22.03 1.75 18.65
CA ILE A 376 -21.77 2.98 17.88
C ILE A 376 -21.73 2.71 16.36
N PRO A 377 -22.48 3.50 15.56
CA PRO A 377 -23.64 4.30 15.96
C PRO A 377 -24.80 3.41 16.47
N PRO A 378 -25.92 4.00 16.92
CA PRO A 378 -27.15 3.25 17.19
C PRO A 378 -27.50 2.33 16.01
N ASN A 379 -27.77 1.05 16.30
CA ASN A 379 -28.06 0.05 15.27
C ASN A 379 -29.09 -0.96 15.79
N GLN A 380 -30.04 -1.36 14.95
CA GLN A 380 -31.09 -2.33 15.33
C GLN A 380 -30.51 -3.70 15.72
N ARG A 381 -29.42 -4.13 15.10
CA ARG A 381 -28.73 -5.40 15.42
C ARG A 381 -27.92 -5.34 16.73
N SER A 382 -27.85 -4.18 17.40
CA SER A 382 -27.09 -4.02 18.64
C SER A 382 -27.60 -4.85 19.78
N HIS A 383 -28.91 -5.06 19.89
CA HIS A 383 -29.47 -5.82 21.00
C HIS A 383 -28.84 -7.22 21.12
N GLY A 384 -28.82 -8.00 20.03
CA GLY A 384 -28.25 -9.35 20.02
C GLY A 384 -26.75 -9.36 20.31
N HIS A 385 -25.98 -8.46 19.70
CA HIS A 385 -24.53 -8.38 19.94
C HIS A 385 -24.18 -7.96 21.37
N VAL A 386 -24.92 -7.01 21.93
CA VAL A 386 -24.73 -6.56 23.31
C VAL A 386 -25.05 -7.69 24.28
N GLN A 387 -26.18 -8.39 24.10
CA GLN A 387 -26.53 -9.54 24.95
C GLN A 387 -25.47 -10.65 24.87
N LYS A 388 -24.95 -10.92 23.66
CA LYS A 388 -23.84 -11.85 23.48
C LYS A 388 -22.60 -11.43 24.28
N VAL A 389 -22.20 -10.16 24.21
CA VAL A 389 -21.06 -9.64 24.97
C VAL A 389 -21.29 -9.78 26.48
N ILE A 390 -22.45 -9.37 26.99
CA ILE A 390 -22.75 -9.37 28.43
C ILE A 390 -22.81 -10.79 28.98
N SER A 391 -23.29 -11.76 28.21
CA SER A 391 -23.42 -13.16 28.65
C SER A 391 -22.13 -13.96 28.47
N GLU A 392 -21.45 -13.84 27.34
CA GLU A 392 -20.32 -14.72 26.99
C GLU A 392 -18.96 -14.17 27.43
N LEU A 393 -18.73 -12.85 27.42
CA LEU A 393 -17.43 -12.29 27.80
C LEU A 393 -17.10 -12.58 29.27
N PRO A 394 -17.97 -12.32 30.27
CA PRO A 394 -17.66 -12.64 31.66
C PRO A 394 -17.42 -14.13 31.89
N ARG A 395 -18.22 -15.00 31.24
CA ARG A 395 -18.02 -16.47 31.32
C ARG A 395 -16.66 -16.89 30.79
N ALA A 396 -16.24 -16.34 29.65
CA ALA A 396 -14.92 -16.59 29.10
C ALA A 396 -13.83 -16.03 30.01
N ALA A 397 -14.00 -14.81 30.52
CA ALA A 397 -13.03 -14.12 31.38
C ALA A 397 -12.75 -14.88 32.69
N SER A 398 -13.80 -15.39 33.34
CA SER A 398 -13.68 -16.16 34.59
C SER A 398 -12.82 -17.41 34.43
N ARG A 399 -12.83 -18.06 33.26
CA ARG A 399 -11.96 -19.22 32.97
C ARG A 399 -10.47 -18.84 32.98
N PHE A 400 -10.16 -17.58 32.67
CA PHE A 400 -8.81 -17.02 32.70
C PHE A 400 -8.50 -16.26 34.00
N GLY A 401 -9.40 -16.27 34.98
CA GLY A 401 -9.22 -15.61 36.27
C GLY A 401 -9.55 -14.11 36.28
N VAL A 402 -10.08 -13.55 35.19
CA VAL A 402 -10.50 -12.14 35.13
C VAL A 402 -11.97 -12.03 35.51
N ARG A 403 -12.31 -11.15 36.45
CA ARG A 403 -13.69 -10.96 36.94
C ARG A 403 -14.25 -9.62 36.50
N PHE A 404 -15.35 -9.67 35.75
CA PHE A 404 -16.13 -8.48 35.39
C PHE A 404 -17.35 -8.36 36.29
N SER A 405 -17.74 -7.12 36.62
CA SER A 405 -18.96 -6.92 37.40
C SER A 405 -20.19 -7.45 36.64
N PRO A 406 -21.19 -8.04 37.33
CA PRO A 406 -22.30 -8.77 36.70
C PRO A 406 -23.32 -7.87 35.99
N ARG A 407 -23.33 -6.57 36.30
CA ARG A 407 -24.26 -5.58 35.73
C ARG A 407 -23.47 -4.49 35.01
N PRO A 408 -23.01 -4.71 33.76
CA PRO A 408 -22.38 -3.66 32.99
C PRO A 408 -23.39 -2.55 32.68
N ILE A 409 -22.88 -1.33 32.58
CA ILE A 409 -23.67 -0.22 32.03
C ILE A 409 -23.75 -0.41 30.52
N VAL A 410 -24.95 -0.26 29.95
CA VAL A 410 -25.20 -0.48 28.52
C VAL A 410 -25.80 0.76 27.93
N ALA A 411 -25.22 1.24 26.82
CA ALA A 411 -25.81 2.34 26.09
C ALA A 411 -25.57 2.22 24.57
N GLN A 412 -26.39 2.95 23.82
CA GLN A 412 -26.11 3.29 22.45
C GLN A 412 -25.60 4.73 22.40
N CYS A 413 -24.62 5.00 21.54
CA CYS A 413 -24.01 6.32 21.44
C CYS A 413 -24.20 6.88 20.03
N PRO A 414 -25.09 7.87 19.84
CA PRO A 414 -25.11 8.70 18.65
C PRO A 414 -23.77 9.41 18.43
N ARG A 415 -23.53 9.84 17.19
CA ARG A 415 -22.23 10.39 16.74
C ARG A 415 -21.76 11.59 17.59
N GLY A 416 -22.68 12.45 18.00
CA GLY A 416 -22.38 13.69 18.75
C GLY A 416 -22.25 13.51 20.26
N GLU A 417 -22.56 12.34 20.82
CA GLU A 417 -22.66 12.15 22.28
C GLU A 417 -21.43 11.48 22.91
N LEU A 418 -20.39 11.19 22.14
CA LEU A 418 -19.27 10.37 22.58
C LEU A 418 -18.60 10.91 23.86
N ASN A 419 -18.31 12.22 23.90
CA ASN A 419 -17.70 12.86 25.08
C ASN A 419 -18.59 12.72 26.32
N ARG A 420 -19.87 13.07 26.18
CA ARG A 420 -20.86 13.00 27.27
C ARG A 420 -20.96 11.58 27.84
N ARG A 421 -20.99 10.56 26.97
CA ARG A 421 -21.08 9.15 27.39
C ARG A 421 -19.82 8.69 28.12
N PHE A 422 -18.64 9.06 27.63
CA PHE A 422 -17.40 8.72 28.32
C PHE A 422 -17.31 9.39 29.70
N GLU A 423 -17.71 10.66 29.82
CA GLU A 423 -17.80 11.35 31.12
C GLU A 423 -18.79 10.68 32.08
N GLU A 424 -19.97 10.28 31.58
CA GLU A 424 -20.98 9.55 32.35
C GLU A 424 -20.40 8.26 32.94
N PHE A 425 -19.74 7.44 32.12
CA PHE A 425 -19.13 6.19 32.59
C PHE A 425 -17.94 6.41 33.53
N SER A 426 -17.15 7.47 33.29
CA SER A 426 -16.06 7.85 34.19
C SER A 426 -16.59 8.20 35.59
N ARG A 427 -17.65 9.02 35.67
CA ARG A 427 -18.30 9.38 36.95
C ARG A 427 -18.92 8.16 37.65
N GLN A 428 -19.36 7.17 36.90
CA GLN A 428 -19.89 5.89 37.43
C GLN A 428 -18.78 4.89 37.82
N GLY A 429 -17.50 5.27 37.72
CA GLY A 429 -16.38 4.43 38.13
C GLY A 429 -16.03 3.30 37.15
N CYS A 430 -16.47 3.38 35.89
CA CYS A 430 -16.09 2.38 34.88
C CYS A 430 -14.61 2.49 34.52
N GLY A 431 -13.81 1.49 34.90
CA GLY A 431 -12.41 1.37 34.50
C GLY A 431 -12.20 0.87 33.07
N PHE A 432 -13.25 0.31 32.45
CA PHE A 432 -13.16 -0.33 31.14
C PHE A 432 -14.42 -0.15 30.27
N LEU A 433 -14.25 0.17 28.98
CA LEU A 433 -15.35 0.27 28.01
C LEU A 433 -15.12 -0.67 26.83
N LEU A 434 -16.12 -1.52 26.53
CA LEU A 434 -16.16 -2.34 25.31
C LEU A 434 -17.09 -1.67 24.28
N LEU A 435 -16.54 -1.30 23.13
CA LEU A 435 -17.27 -0.56 22.09
C LEU A 435 -17.55 -1.45 20.88
N ILE A 436 -18.82 -1.64 20.53
CA ILE A 436 -19.26 -2.40 19.36
C ILE A 436 -19.43 -1.42 18.20
N LEU A 437 -18.59 -1.56 17.17
CA LEU A 437 -18.55 -0.68 16.01
C LEU A 437 -19.32 -1.26 14.83
N TYR A 438 -20.31 -0.50 14.36
CA TYR A 438 -21.09 -0.80 13.16
C TYR A 438 -20.58 -0.08 11.91
N ASP A 439 -19.70 0.91 12.07
CA ASP A 439 -18.97 1.57 10.99
C ASP A 439 -17.47 1.76 11.35
N GLU A 440 -16.67 2.26 10.41
CA GLU A 440 -15.23 2.49 10.61
C GLU A 440 -14.89 3.93 11.04
N HIS A 441 -15.87 4.83 11.12
CA HIS A 441 -15.63 6.26 11.23
C HIS A 441 -15.30 6.71 12.66
N PHE A 442 -15.72 5.96 13.70
CA PHE A 442 -15.55 6.37 15.09
C PHE A 442 -14.25 5.95 15.74
N TYR A 443 -13.52 5.01 15.15
CA TYR A 443 -12.37 4.39 15.83
C TYR A 443 -11.33 5.43 16.26
N SER A 444 -10.97 6.37 15.39
CA SER A 444 -9.98 7.42 15.70
C SER A 444 -10.46 8.39 16.78
N SER A 445 -11.72 8.80 16.73
CA SER A 445 -12.32 9.69 17.74
C SER A 445 -12.39 9.02 19.12
N ILE A 446 -12.79 7.75 19.18
CA ILE A 446 -12.80 6.95 20.41
C ILE A 446 -11.40 6.88 21.00
N LYS A 447 -10.40 6.55 20.18
CA LYS A 447 -9.01 6.41 20.65
C LYS A 447 -8.38 7.72 21.09
N ARG A 448 -8.66 8.81 20.40
CA ARG A 448 -8.24 10.15 20.82
C ARG A 448 -8.82 10.51 22.19
N LEU A 449 -10.13 10.31 22.37
CA LEU A 449 -10.80 10.63 23.63
C LEU A 449 -10.31 9.73 24.77
N SER A 450 -10.24 8.42 24.54
CA SER A 450 -9.87 7.46 25.58
C SER A 450 -8.41 7.55 25.99
N ASP A 451 -7.50 7.57 25.01
CA ASP A 451 -6.07 7.37 25.27
C ASP A 451 -5.34 8.69 25.55
N LEU A 452 -5.84 9.84 25.06
CA LEU A 452 -5.17 11.15 25.22
C LEU A 452 -5.89 12.12 26.15
N GLN A 453 -7.21 12.00 26.35
CA GLN A 453 -7.98 12.99 27.10
C GLN A 453 -8.50 12.46 28.44
N MET A 454 -9.03 11.22 28.47
CA MET A 454 -9.73 10.71 29.66
C MET A 454 -9.02 9.55 30.37
N GLY A 455 -8.08 8.87 29.73
CA GLY A 455 -7.34 7.75 30.32
C GLY A 455 -8.13 6.45 30.53
N ILE A 456 -9.38 6.36 30.06
CA ILE A 456 -10.24 5.18 30.23
C ILE A 456 -9.80 4.06 29.27
N ARG A 457 -9.66 2.83 29.76
CA ARG A 457 -9.26 1.69 28.93
C ARG A 457 -10.39 1.26 28.00
N THR A 458 -10.12 1.19 26.70
CA THR A 458 -11.14 0.85 25.69
C THR A 458 -10.77 -0.37 24.84
N GLN A 459 -11.78 -1.17 24.49
CA GLN A 459 -11.68 -2.23 23.49
C GLN A 459 -12.80 -2.10 22.46
N CYS A 460 -12.42 -1.73 21.24
CA CYS A 460 -13.35 -1.70 20.11
C CYS A 460 -13.44 -3.08 19.44
N VAL A 461 -14.64 -3.54 19.09
CA VAL A 461 -14.89 -4.75 18.32
C VAL A 461 -15.83 -4.42 17.18
N ARG A 462 -15.52 -4.85 15.96
CA ARG A 462 -16.46 -4.70 14.84
C ARG A 462 -17.62 -5.66 15.06
N ALA A 463 -18.84 -5.21 14.80
CA ALA A 463 -20.05 -6.01 14.96
C ALA A 463 -19.92 -7.40 14.30
N ARG A 464 -19.51 -7.43 13.03
CA ARG A 464 -19.26 -8.68 12.26
C ARG A 464 -18.20 -9.63 12.86
N THR A 465 -17.31 -9.11 13.72
CA THR A 465 -16.33 -9.97 14.40
C THR A 465 -17.02 -10.79 15.46
N LEU A 466 -18.05 -10.28 16.13
CA LEU A 466 -18.80 -11.01 17.17
C LEU A 466 -19.55 -12.23 16.62
N ASP A 467 -19.80 -12.27 15.31
CA ASP A 467 -20.43 -13.42 14.65
C ASP A 467 -19.48 -14.62 14.47
N LYS A 468 -18.17 -14.42 14.66
CA LYS A 468 -17.17 -15.48 14.51
C LYS A 468 -17.13 -16.40 15.74
N PRO A 469 -16.71 -17.66 15.58
CA PRO A 469 -16.44 -18.54 16.72
C PRO A 469 -15.22 -18.04 17.52
N ASN A 470 -15.16 -18.35 18.82
CA ASN A 470 -14.01 -18.10 19.69
C ASN A 470 -13.50 -16.65 19.73
N VAL A 471 -14.40 -15.68 19.62
CA VAL A 471 -14.05 -14.25 19.64
C VAL A 471 -13.56 -13.80 21.02
N PHE A 472 -14.24 -14.23 22.09
CA PHE A 472 -13.96 -13.75 23.44
C PHE A 472 -12.60 -14.20 24.00
N PRO A 473 -12.16 -15.46 23.85
CA PRO A 473 -10.80 -15.85 24.26
C PRO A 473 -9.70 -15.00 23.59
N ASN A 474 -9.83 -14.75 22.27
CA ASN A 474 -8.89 -13.89 21.55
C ASN A 474 -8.98 -12.42 21.98
N LEU A 475 -10.17 -11.94 22.32
CA LEU A 475 -10.36 -10.59 22.85
C LEU A 475 -9.70 -10.44 24.23
N LEU A 476 -9.84 -11.46 25.08
CA LEU A 476 -9.29 -11.47 26.44
C LEU A 476 -7.77 -11.35 26.46
N LEU A 477 -7.06 -11.90 25.47
CA LEU A 477 -5.61 -11.69 25.32
C LEU A 477 -5.24 -10.20 25.27
N LYS A 478 -6.07 -9.38 24.60
CA LYS A 478 -5.86 -7.93 24.49
C LYS A 478 -6.36 -7.20 25.75
N LEU A 479 -7.47 -7.65 26.31
CA LEU A 479 -8.07 -7.03 27.50
C LEU A 479 -7.17 -7.17 28.72
N ASN A 480 -6.63 -8.37 28.95
CA ASN A 480 -5.78 -8.64 30.10
C ASN A 480 -4.58 -7.69 30.12
N GLY A 481 -3.84 -7.57 29.01
CA GLY A 481 -2.71 -6.64 28.90
C GLY A 481 -3.09 -5.17 29.04
N LYS A 482 -4.22 -4.72 28.47
CA LYS A 482 -4.71 -3.33 28.61
C LYS A 482 -5.10 -2.96 30.04
N LEU A 483 -5.47 -3.96 30.83
CA LEU A 483 -5.92 -3.81 32.21
C LEU A 483 -4.81 -4.19 33.21
N GLY A 484 -3.55 -4.29 32.74
CA GLY A 484 -2.36 -4.46 33.58
C GLY A 484 -1.95 -5.91 33.86
N GLY A 485 -2.72 -6.88 33.38
CA GLY A 485 -2.40 -8.31 33.49
C GLY A 485 -1.26 -8.75 32.56
N VAL A 486 -0.78 -9.97 32.77
CA VAL A 486 0.25 -10.64 31.97
C VAL A 486 -0.29 -11.99 31.50
N ASN A 487 -0.25 -12.25 30.19
CA ASN A 487 -0.85 -13.47 29.64
C ASN A 487 0.04 -14.70 29.89
N TRP A 488 1.34 -14.57 29.64
CA TRP A 488 2.35 -15.62 29.82
C TRP A 488 3.73 -14.98 29.99
N ARG A 489 4.71 -15.76 30.43
CA ARG A 489 6.14 -15.41 30.42
C ARG A 489 6.95 -16.42 29.63
N ILE A 490 8.17 -16.07 29.23
CA ILE A 490 9.12 -16.98 28.58
C ILE A 490 10.33 -17.16 29.52
N PRO A 491 10.35 -18.20 30.38
CA PRO A 491 11.41 -18.38 31.38
C PRO A 491 12.81 -18.43 30.75
N ASP A 492 12.93 -19.02 29.56
CA ASP A 492 14.18 -19.21 28.85
C ASP A 492 14.89 -17.90 28.48
N LEU A 493 14.19 -16.75 28.47
CA LEU A 493 14.80 -15.45 28.18
C LEU A 493 15.65 -14.88 29.32
N ILE A 494 15.36 -15.27 30.56
CA ILE A 494 15.98 -14.71 31.77
C ILE A 494 16.74 -15.80 32.54
N LYS A 495 16.64 -17.04 32.05
CA LYS A 495 17.30 -18.19 32.64
C LYS A 495 18.80 -17.92 32.73
N ASP A 496 19.34 -18.06 33.94
CA ASP A 496 20.77 -17.98 34.25
C ASP A 496 21.42 -16.58 34.11
N SER A 497 20.65 -15.50 33.94
CA SER A 497 21.18 -14.14 33.94
C SER A 497 20.81 -13.37 35.21
N GLN A 498 21.81 -12.83 35.90
CA GLN A 498 21.64 -11.85 36.98
C GLN A 498 21.65 -10.40 36.45
N GLU A 499 21.87 -10.21 35.14
CA GLU A 499 21.94 -8.89 34.54
C GLU A 499 20.55 -8.31 34.29
N LEU A 500 20.39 -7.03 34.60
CA LEU A 500 19.18 -6.28 34.25
C LEU A 500 19.20 -5.95 32.77
N VAL A 501 18.37 -6.66 32.00
CA VAL A 501 18.23 -6.47 30.55
C VAL A 501 16.97 -5.67 30.24
N MET A 502 17.10 -4.69 29.34
CA MET A 502 15.98 -3.95 28.77
C MET A 502 15.96 -4.11 27.25
N VAL A 503 14.81 -4.53 26.71
CA VAL A 503 14.61 -4.73 25.27
C VAL A 503 13.85 -3.55 24.69
N PHE A 504 14.41 -2.96 23.63
CA PHE A 504 13.79 -1.85 22.91
C PHE A 504 13.27 -2.28 21.54
N GLY A 505 12.18 -1.65 21.11
CA GLY A 505 11.69 -1.69 19.74
C GLY A 505 11.43 -0.28 19.25
N ALA A 506 11.74 0.02 17.99
CA ALA A 506 11.57 1.36 17.44
C ALA A 506 11.04 1.28 16.00
N ASP A 507 10.12 2.17 15.65
CA ASP A 507 9.53 2.27 14.31
C ASP A 507 9.19 3.72 13.96
N VAL A 508 9.25 4.05 12.67
CA VAL A 508 8.82 5.34 12.12
C VAL A 508 7.75 5.10 11.07
N THR A 509 6.56 5.64 11.32
CA THR A 509 5.45 5.57 10.38
C THR A 509 5.32 6.89 9.60
N HIS A 510 5.45 6.80 8.28
CA HIS A 510 5.26 7.93 7.36
C HIS A 510 3.80 8.09 6.92
N PRO A 511 3.31 9.34 6.70
CA PRO A 511 1.98 9.56 6.14
C PRO A 511 1.89 9.00 4.72
N ALA A 512 0.72 8.44 4.36
CA ALA A 512 0.52 7.89 3.02
C ALA A 512 0.65 8.98 1.94
N PRO A 513 1.26 8.70 0.77
CA PRO A 513 1.50 9.69 -0.28
C PRO A 513 0.25 10.43 -0.80
N THR A 514 -0.94 9.86 -0.57
CA THR A 514 -2.23 10.36 -1.06
C THR A 514 -3.06 11.12 -0.01
N GLN A 515 -2.58 11.26 1.24
CA GLN A 515 -3.29 11.96 2.30
C GLN A 515 -2.80 13.41 2.42
N THR A 516 -3.17 14.26 1.47
CA THR A 516 -2.81 15.69 1.45
C THR A 516 -3.42 16.51 2.59
N HIS A 517 -4.36 15.97 3.38
CA HIS A 517 -5.22 16.79 4.23
C HIS A 517 -5.14 16.60 5.75
N GLN A 518 -4.40 15.65 6.34
CA GLN A 518 -4.49 15.47 7.81
C GLN A 518 -3.20 15.17 8.59
N ILE A 519 -2.22 14.44 8.05
CA ILE A 519 -0.96 14.16 8.77
C ILE A 519 0.21 14.48 7.84
N ARG A 520 0.95 15.55 8.14
CA ARG A 520 2.12 15.99 7.36
C ARG A 520 3.45 15.59 7.99
N LYS A 521 3.43 15.12 9.23
CA LYS A 521 4.60 14.71 10.01
C LYS A 521 4.64 13.19 10.12
N SER A 522 5.83 12.65 10.28
CA SER A 522 6.02 11.23 10.57
C SER A 522 5.90 11.00 12.06
N VAL A 523 5.55 9.79 12.45
CA VAL A 523 5.39 9.41 13.86
C VAL A 523 6.44 8.37 14.20
N ALA A 524 7.35 8.71 15.12
CA ALA A 524 8.30 7.78 15.69
C ALA A 524 7.73 7.20 16.98
N ALA A 525 7.81 5.89 17.14
CA ALA A 525 7.43 5.18 18.36
C ALA A 525 8.61 4.34 18.85
N VAL A 526 8.97 4.52 20.12
CA VAL A 526 9.98 3.71 20.81
C VAL A 526 9.31 3.02 21.98
N ILE A 527 9.43 1.70 22.04
CA ILE A 527 8.98 0.87 23.16
C ILE A 527 10.19 0.32 23.91
N GLY A 528 10.02 0.10 25.21
CA GLY A 528 11.03 -0.52 26.06
C GLY A 528 10.39 -1.43 27.09
N SER A 529 10.97 -2.60 27.34
CA SER A 529 10.49 -3.50 28.40
C SER A 529 10.67 -2.83 29.76
N VAL A 530 9.61 -2.81 30.58
CA VAL A 530 9.62 -2.15 31.90
C VAL A 530 9.48 -3.13 33.06
N SER A 531 9.47 -4.43 32.77
CA SER A 531 9.41 -5.49 33.76
C SER A 531 10.56 -6.49 33.57
N PRO A 532 11.13 -7.06 34.65
CA PRO A 532 12.22 -8.04 34.56
C PRO A 532 11.85 -9.30 33.76
N ASP A 533 10.56 -9.64 33.71
CA ASP A 533 10.05 -10.76 32.92
C ASP A 533 9.96 -10.47 31.40
N LEU A 534 10.27 -9.24 30.98
CA LEU A 534 10.19 -8.72 29.62
C LEU A 534 8.79 -8.76 28.98
N MET A 535 7.73 -8.89 29.79
CA MET A 535 6.35 -9.04 29.30
C MET A 535 5.54 -7.74 29.30
N ARG A 536 6.01 -6.68 29.97
CA ARG A 536 5.39 -5.35 29.97
C ARG A 536 6.28 -4.34 29.26
N TYR A 537 5.66 -3.45 28.49
CA TYR A 537 6.37 -2.43 27.71
C TYR A 537 5.78 -1.05 27.96
N GLY A 538 6.68 -0.08 28.18
CA GLY A 538 6.37 1.34 28.06
C GLY A 538 6.50 1.78 26.61
N VAL A 539 5.84 2.88 26.24
CA VAL A 539 5.91 3.47 24.90
C VAL A 539 6.09 4.97 24.99
N VAL A 540 6.95 5.50 24.12
CA VAL A 540 7.16 6.92 23.90
C VAL A 540 6.91 7.21 22.42
N ILE A 541 6.05 8.19 22.14
CA ILE A 541 5.64 8.54 20.78
C ILE A 541 5.99 10.01 20.51
N ARG A 542 6.62 10.28 19.37
CA ARG A 542 7.02 11.62 18.93
C ARG A 542 6.64 11.88 17.48
N GLN A 543 6.43 13.15 17.17
CA GLN A 543 6.25 13.59 15.78
C GLN A 543 7.57 14.16 15.26
N GLN A 544 7.95 13.78 14.04
CA GLN A 544 9.15 14.27 13.37
C GLN A 544 8.88 14.73 11.94
N ALA A 545 9.84 15.42 11.35
CA ALA A 545 9.76 15.83 9.96
C ALA A 545 9.66 14.61 9.03
N THR A 546 8.85 14.70 7.98
CA THR A 546 8.67 13.59 7.04
C THR A 546 9.83 13.42 6.07
N THR A 547 10.55 14.49 5.80
CA THR A 547 11.68 14.50 4.88
C THR A 547 12.92 15.06 5.54
N GLU A 548 14.08 14.66 5.05
CA GLU A 548 15.36 15.26 5.46
C GLU A 548 15.45 16.72 5.00
N LYS A 549 16.21 17.56 5.73
CA LYS A 549 16.44 18.95 5.31
C LYS A 549 17.23 18.95 4.01
N GLY A 550 16.65 19.52 2.94
CA GLY A 550 17.29 19.61 1.63
C GLY A 550 17.08 18.40 0.70
N ASN A 551 16.44 17.32 1.16
CA ASN A 551 16.18 16.12 0.37
C ASN A 551 14.71 15.69 0.50
N LYS A 552 14.11 15.15 -0.57
CA LYS A 552 12.73 14.61 -0.57
C LYS A 552 12.65 13.18 -0.04
N ALA A 553 13.77 12.58 0.37
CA ALA A 553 13.81 11.26 0.98
C ALA A 553 13.04 11.24 2.31
N ALA A 554 12.36 10.13 2.58
CA ALA A 554 11.66 9.92 3.84
C ALA A 554 12.67 9.84 5.00
N ARG A 555 12.37 10.51 6.11
CA ARG A 555 13.26 10.58 7.27
C ARG A 555 13.03 9.40 8.21
N GLU A 556 13.84 8.36 8.07
CA GLU A 556 13.79 7.13 8.89
C GLU A 556 14.55 7.27 10.23
N ILE A 557 15.45 8.26 10.35
CA ILE A 557 16.19 8.52 11.60
C ILE A 557 15.22 9.09 12.64
N ILE A 558 15.19 8.50 13.84
CA ILE A 558 14.41 9.01 14.98
C ILE A 558 15.13 10.19 15.61
N ASP A 559 14.56 11.38 15.49
CA ASP A 559 15.19 12.64 15.94
C ASP A 559 15.46 12.66 17.45
N ASP A 560 14.48 12.22 18.25
CA ASP A 560 14.52 12.28 19.72
C ASP A 560 14.82 10.93 20.37
N MET A 561 15.64 10.08 19.73
CA MET A 561 15.94 8.73 20.23
C MET A 561 16.53 8.77 21.65
N ARG A 562 17.49 9.68 21.90
CA ARG A 562 18.14 9.83 23.22
C ARG A 562 17.14 10.16 24.32
N LEU A 563 16.22 11.09 24.08
CA LEU A 563 15.20 11.48 25.06
C LEU A 563 14.19 10.35 25.28
N SER A 564 13.78 9.68 24.21
CA SER A 564 12.84 8.55 24.29
C SER A 564 13.39 7.40 25.13
N VAL A 565 14.68 7.06 24.94
CA VAL A 565 15.36 6.05 25.76
C VAL A 565 15.47 6.50 27.22
N LYS A 566 15.82 7.76 27.48
CA LYS A 566 15.91 8.30 28.84
C LYS A 566 14.58 8.17 29.60
N GLU A 567 13.47 8.53 28.98
CA GLU A 567 12.14 8.43 29.59
C GLU A 567 11.74 6.98 29.86
N LEU A 568 12.00 6.08 28.92
CA LEU A 568 11.73 4.65 29.11
C LEU A 568 12.55 4.05 30.24
N LEU A 569 13.83 4.43 30.37
CA LEU A 569 14.67 4.03 31.50
C LEU A 569 14.07 4.53 32.82
N GLN A 570 13.63 5.79 32.90
CA GLN A 570 12.98 6.33 34.10
C GLN A 570 11.73 5.53 34.48
N VAL A 571 10.89 5.17 33.50
CA VAL A 571 9.70 4.34 33.76
C VAL A 571 10.10 2.96 34.29
N SER A 572 11.14 2.35 33.74
CA SER A 572 11.62 1.03 34.18
C SER A 572 12.22 1.04 35.59
N PHE A 573 12.82 2.15 36.05
CA PHE A 573 13.39 2.26 37.40
C PHE A 573 12.35 2.57 38.48
N HIS A 574 11.16 3.03 38.10
CA HIS A 574 10.08 3.39 39.03
C HIS A 574 8.98 2.32 39.16
N GLN A 575 9.06 1.23 38.40
CA GLN A 575 8.24 0.02 38.56
C GLN A 575 9.01 -1.06 39.29
#